data_AF-A0A922S393-F1
#
_entry.id   AF-A0A922S393-F1
#
_cell.length_a   1.000
_cell.length_b   1.000
_cell.length_c   1.000
_cell.angle_alpha   90.00
_cell.angle_beta   90.00
_cell.angle_gamma   90.00
#
_symmetry.space_group_name_H-M   'P 1'
#
loop_
_entity.id
_entity.type
_entity.pdbx_description
1 polymer ?
#
loop_
_entity_poly.entity_id
_entity_poly.type
_entity_poly.pdbx_seq_one_letter_code
_entity_poly.pdbx_strand_id
1 'polypeptide(L)'
;MPSCEFNTSHTQWRDVHASMVCCGLFFDYLMTRYDIYALSENAKQDEAGIKEASLELGKFVEAEIKSGVPIENIVIGGFSQGGSVALYNALTSTLRYGGVVAFSCWLPLHTKFMSSPTLLTMPKDVPVFQCHGLEDYTIPFAMGKSTHELLKTFQLSKCELNCYPQLSHSSCEKEMRDLRTFLSKNIPGTQ
;
A
#
# COMPACT_ATOMS: atom_id res chain seq x y z
N MET A 1 -13.66 -26.48 10.27
CA MET A 1 -13.50 -25.15 9.65
C MET A 1 -12.82 -24.29 10.68
N PRO A 2 -11.55 -23.87 10.52
CA PRO A 2 -10.98 -22.95 11.47
C PRO A 2 -11.62 -21.59 11.25
N SER A 3 -12.24 -21.07 12.31
CA SER A 3 -12.83 -19.75 12.37
C SER A 3 -11.73 -18.70 12.26
N CYS A 4 -11.81 -17.86 11.21
CA CYS A 4 -10.95 -16.69 11.06
C CYS A 4 -11.39 -15.65 12.11
N GLU A 5 -10.63 -15.53 13.20
CA GLU A 5 -10.89 -14.54 14.25
C GLU A 5 -10.18 -13.23 13.92
N PHE A 6 -10.97 -12.17 13.71
CA PHE A 6 -10.49 -10.80 13.66
C PHE A 6 -10.22 -10.33 15.10
N ASN A 7 -8.98 -10.52 15.60
CA ASN A 7 -8.63 -10.06 16.95
C ASN A 7 -8.23 -8.57 16.91
N THR A 8 -9.04 -7.73 17.54
CA THR A 8 -8.91 -6.26 17.57
C THR A 8 -7.79 -5.73 18.49
N SER A 9 -6.97 -6.61 19.08
CA SER A 9 -5.88 -6.20 19.99
C SER A 9 -4.49 -6.16 19.34
N HIS A 10 -4.32 -6.73 18.14
CA HIS A 10 -3.08 -6.69 17.37
C HIS A 10 -3.41 -6.54 15.88
N THR A 11 -3.10 -5.39 15.29
CA THR A 11 -3.37 -5.05 13.87
C THR A 11 -2.47 -5.83 12.92
N GLN A 12 -2.75 -7.12 12.80
CA GLN A 12 -2.09 -8.03 11.89
C GLN A 12 -3.13 -9.02 11.35
N TRP A 13 -3.32 -9.06 10.03
CA TRP A 13 -4.05 -10.17 9.42
C TRP A 13 -3.09 -11.35 9.36
N ARG A 14 -3.16 -12.22 10.38
CA ARG A 14 -2.46 -13.52 10.38
C ARG A 14 -3.45 -14.60 9.99
N ASP A 15 -3.30 -15.08 8.76
CA ASP A 15 -3.68 -16.45 8.45
C ASP A 15 -2.43 -17.32 8.69
N VAL A 16 -2.60 -18.62 8.97
CA VAL A 16 -1.48 -19.55 9.23
C VAL A 16 -0.48 -19.64 8.05
N HIS A 17 -0.86 -19.07 6.91
CA HIS A 17 -0.11 -19.07 5.66
C HIS A 17 0.19 -17.67 5.08
N ALA A 18 -0.31 -16.58 5.68
CA ALA A 18 -0.20 -15.22 5.13
C ALA A 18 -0.13 -14.13 6.22
N SER A 19 0.71 -13.11 6.00
CA SER A 19 0.80 -11.94 6.89
C SER A 19 0.60 -10.67 6.06
N MET A 20 -0.47 -9.93 6.34
CA MET A 20 -0.63 -8.58 5.79
C MET A 20 -0.04 -7.57 6.78
N VAL A 21 1.08 -6.95 6.41
CA VAL A 21 1.71 -5.88 7.17
C VAL A 21 1.10 -4.57 6.72
N CYS A 22 0.15 -4.06 7.50
CA CYS A 22 -0.57 -2.83 7.19
C CYS A 22 0.08 -1.62 7.83
N CYS A 23 0.42 -0.62 7.01
CA CYS A 23 0.51 0.76 7.46
C CYS A 23 -0.92 1.34 7.56
N GLY A 24 -1.58 1.15 8.70
CA GLY A 24 -2.73 1.96 9.09
C GLY A 24 -4.09 1.58 8.48
N LEU A 25 -4.43 0.29 8.37
CA LEU A 25 -5.73 -0.10 7.82
C LEU A 25 -6.93 0.10 8.76
N PHE A 26 -6.75 0.50 10.02
CA PHE A 26 -7.85 0.91 10.89
C PHE A 26 -7.40 2.07 11.79
N PHE A 27 -8.32 3.00 12.03
CA PHE A 27 -8.15 4.35 12.60
C PHE A 27 -7.43 4.46 13.95
N ASP A 28 -7.01 3.35 14.56
CA ASP A 28 -6.35 3.35 15.86
C ASP A 28 -5.01 2.63 15.79
N TYR A 29 -3.97 3.40 16.15
CA TYR A 29 -2.60 3.00 16.49
C TYR A 29 -1.53 3.10 15.38
N LEU A 30 -0.84 4.26 15.44
CA LEU A 30 0.61 4.48 15.25
C LEU A 30 1.31 3.62 14.20
N MET A 31 1.33 4.06 12.95
CA MET A 31 2.47 3.83 12.06
C MET A 31 2.46 4.88 10.94
N THR A 32 3.52 5.69 10.94
CA THR A 32 4.03 6.60 9.90
C THR A 32 3.24 7.89 9.58
N ARG A 33 3.47 8.94 10.37
CA ARG A 33 3.19 10.32 9.97
C ARG A 33 4.48 11.02 9.54
N TYR A 34 4.66 11.23 8.24
CA TYR A 34 5.55 12.28 7.74
C TYR A 34 4.77 13.59 7.63
N ASP A 35 5.45 14.73 7.56
CA ASP A 35 4.76 16.01 7.48
C ASP A 35 4.12 16.21 6.10
N ILE A 36 2.82 16.51 6.10
CA ILE A 36 2.07 16.92 4.90
C ILE A 36 1.95 18.44 4.93
N TYR A 37 2.74 19.13 4.11
CA TYR A 37 2.69 20.59 4.01
C TYR A 37 1.52 21.08 3.16
N ALA A 38 1.18 20.35 2.09
CA ALA A 38 -0.02 20.55 1.28
C ALA A 38 -0.30 19.30 0.43
N LEU A 39 -1.57 19.07 0.11
CA LEU A 39 -2.03 18.01 -0.78
C LEU A 39 -2.23 18.59 -2.19
N SER A 40 -1.13 18.82 -2.89
CA SER A 40 -1.12 19.21 -4.30
C SER A 40 0.09 18.59 -5.01
N GLU A 41 0.01 18.42 -6.33
CA GLU A 41 1.05 17.72 -7.11
C GLU A 41 2.45 18.35 -6.94
N ASN A 42 2.51 19.68 -6.76
CA ASN A 42 3.77 20.43 -6.63
C ASN A 42 4.09 20.87 -5.19
N ALA A 43 3.34 20.37 -4.20
CA ALA A 43 3.60 20.70 -2.80
C ALA A 43 5.00 20.24 -2.37
N LYS A 44 5.63 21.01 -1.48
CA LYS A 44 6.82 20.53 -0.75
C LYS A 44 6.42 19.28 0.02
N GLN A 45 7.25 18.24 -0.05
CA GLN A 45 7.04 16.98 0.65
C GLN A 45 8.18 16.76 1.66
N ASP A 46 7.85 16.14 2.79
CA ASP A 46 8.83 15.72 3.79
C ASP A 46 9.56 14.45 3.33
N GLU A 47 10.56 14.63 2.46
CA GLU A 47 11.36 13.51 1.95
C GLU A 47 12.05 12.72 3.05
N ALA A 48 12.51 13.38 4.12
CA ALA A 48 13.18 12.71 5.23
C ALA A 48 12.19 11.82 5.98
N GLY A 49 11.02 12.36 6.34
CA GLY A 49 9.96 11.60 7.01
C GLY A 49 9.41 10.46 6.15
N ILE A 50 9.26 10.64 4.83
CA ILE A 50 8.82 9.56 3.93
C ILE A 50 9.84 8.40 3.92
N LYS A 51 11.14 8.72 3.87
CA LYS A 51 12.20 7.71 3.91
C LYS A 51 12.27 7.01 5.26
N GLU A 52 12.14 7.75 6.35
CA GLU A 52 12.10 7.20 7.70
C GLU A 52 10.90 6.26 7.89
N ALA A 53 9.70 6.71 7.50
CA ALA A 53 8.49 5.92 7.50
C ALA A 53 8.62 4.63 6.68
N SER A 54 9.23 4.72 5.50
CA SER A 54 9.54 3.55 4.67
C SER A 54 10.50 2.59 5.34
N LEU A 55 11.54 3.10 6.01
CA LEU A 55 12.48 2.28 6.75
C LEU A 55 11.80 1.59 7.94
N GLU A 56 10.92 2.28 8.65
CA GLU A 56 10.13 1.70 9.74
C GLU A 56 9.26 0.55 9.23
N LEU A 57 8.51 0.73 8.14
CA LEU A 57 7.75 -0.34 7.49
C LEU A 57 8.66 -1.54 7.15
N GLY A 58 9.85 -1.28 6.62
CA GLY A 58 10.85 -2.32 6.34
C GLY A 58 11.22 -3.15 7.57
N LYS A 59 11.33 -2.55 8.76
CA LYS A 59 11.62 -3.27 10.02
C LYS A 59 10.49 -4.24 10.40
N PHE A 60 9.23 -3.88 10.15
CA PHE A 60 8.10 -4.79 10.40
C PHE A 60 8.10 -5.96 9.42
N VAL A 61 8.38 -5.69 8.14
CA VAL A 61 8.56 -6.76 7.14
C VAL A 61 9.68 -7.71 7.56
N GLU A 62 10.83 -7.20 7.99
CA GLU A 62 11.93 -8.03 8.48
C GLU A 62 11.56 -8.86 9.71
N ALA A 63 10.77 -8.30 10.64
CA ALA A 63 10.29 -9.03 11.81
C ALA A 63 9.39 -10.20 11.40
N GLU A 64 8.51 -10.01 10.42
CA GLU A 64 7.65 -11.05 9.88
C GLU A 64 8.44 -12.16 9.19
N ILE A 65 9.44 -11.80 8.36
CA ILE A 65 10.36 -12.76 7.74
C ILE A 65 11.08 -13.57 8.82
N LYS A 66 11.59 -12.91 9.88
CA LYS A 66 12.25 -13.57 11.01
C LYS A 66 11.30 -14.50 11.79
N SER A 67 10.01 -14.20 11.80
CA SER A 67 8.98 -15.06 12.40
C SER A 67 8.61 -16.27 11.54
N GLY A 68 9.17 -16.40 10.33
CA GLY A 68 9.01 -17.53 9.44
C GLY A 68 8.02 -17.31 8.29
N VAL A 69 7.51 -16.09 8.09
CA VAL A 69 6.61 -15.77 6.97
C VAL A 69 7.43 -15.56 5.69
N PRO A 70 7.21 -16.33 4.61
CA PRO A 70 7.87 -16.09 3.33
C PRO A 70 7.51 -14.70 2.77
N ILE A 71 8.46 -14.01 2.12
CA ILE A 71 8.26 -12.64 1.60
C ILE A 71 7.13 -12.56 0.56
N GLU A 72 6.95 -13.61 -0.23
CA GLU A 72 5.88 -13.79 -1.20
C GLU A 72 4.48 -13.90 -0.55
N ASN A 73 4.41 -14.13 0.76
CA ASN A 73 3.18 -14.16 1.54
C ASN A 73 3.00 -12.90 2.40
N ILE A 74 3.91 -11.93 2.26
CA ILE A 74 3.83 -10.62 2.91
C ILE A 74 3.23 -9.61 1.93
N VAL A 75 2.09 -9.05 2.29
CA VAL A 75 1.48 -7.92 1.60
C VAL A 75 1.70 -6.67 2.43
N ILE A 76 2.24 -5.62 1.81
CA ILE A 76 2.33 -4.29 2.42
C ILE A 76 1.26 -3.38 1.87
N GLY A 77 0.71 -2.51 2.70
CA GLY A 77 -0.28 -1.57 2.21
C GLY A 77 -0.81 -0.63 3.26
N GLY A 78 -1.63 0.32 2.83
CA GLY A 78 -2.19 1.30 3.74
C GLY A 78 -3.20 2.24 3.10
N PHE A 79 -3.78 3.09 3.96
CA PHE A 79 -4.76 4.10 3.60
C PHE A 79 -4.13 5.50 3.62
N SER A 80 -4.46 6.33 2.63
CA SER A 80 -3.99 7.71 2.53
C SER A 80 -2.47 7.77 2.63
N GLN A 81 -1.93 8.48 3.62
CA GLN A 81 -0.49 8.53 3.89
C GLN A 81 0.17 7.16 4.05
N GLY A 82 -0.48 6.20 4.70
CA GLY A 82 0.04 4.84 4.87
C GLY A 82 0.18 4.10 3.53
N GLY A 83 -0.76 4.33 2.61
CA GLY A 83 -0.69 3.81 1.25
C GLY A 83 0.45 4.45 0.45
N SER A 84 0.67 5.74 0.63
CA SER A 84 1.81 6.46 0.05
C SER A 84 3.17 5.92 0.52
N VAL A 85 3.31 5.61 1.81
CA VAL A 85 4.52 4.99 2.37
C VAL A 85 4.71 3.57 1.82
N ALA A 86 3.64 2.77 1.76
CA ALA A 86 3.70 1.41 1.24
C ALA A 86 4.14 1.39 -0.25
N LEU A 87 3.57 2.28 -1.07
CA LEU A 87 3.99 2.46 -2.46
C LEU A 87 5.47 2.86 -2.56
N TYR A 88 5.89 3.85 -1.79
CA TYR A 88 7.30 4.29 -1.79
C TYR A 88 8.24 3.16 -1.39
N ASN A 89 7.95 2.48 -0.28
CA ASN A 89 8.75 1.36 0.20
C ASN A 89 8.85 0.26 -0.85
N ALA A 90 7.73 -0.14 -1.45
CA ALA A 90 7.70 -1.16 -2.48
C ALA A 90 8.58 -0.77 -3.67
N LEU A 91 8.39 0.44 -4.20
CA LEU A 91 9.12 0.95 -5.37
C LEU A 91 10.64 1.03 -5.16
N THR A 92 11.08 1.31 -3.93
CA THR A 92 12.50 1.41 -3.55
C THR A 92 13.07 0.13 -2.92
N SER A 93 12.32 -0.97 -2.93
CA SER A 93 12.75 -2.26 -2.39
C SER A 93 13.09 -3.24 -3.52
N THR A 94 14.04 -4.15 -3.28
CA THR A 94 14.29 -5.30 -4.17
C THR A 94 13.49 -6.53 -3.77
N LEU A 95 12.75 -6.45 -2.65
CA LEU A 95 11.94 -7.55 -2.14
C LEU A 95 10.72 -7.79 -3.04
N ARG A 96 10.44 -9.06 -3.30
CA ARG A 96 9.28 -9.49 -4.06
C ARG A 96 8.10 -9.77 -3.12
N TYR A 97 7.44 -8.71 -2.67
CA TYR A 97 6.22 -8.80 -1.87
C TYR A 97 5.14 -9.64 -2.55
N GLY A 98 4.28 -10.28 -1.77
CA GLY A 98 3.07 -10.95 -2.25
C GLY A 98 2.09 -9.98 -2.92
N GLY A 99 2.15 -8.71 -2.53
CA GLY A 99 1.40 -7.63 -3.16
C GLY A 99 1.57 -6.31 -2.43
N VAL A 100 1.12 -5.24 -3.10
CA VAL A 100 1.07 -3.89 -2.54
C VAL A 100 -0.38 -3.40 -2.58
N VAL A 101 -0.85 -2.81 -1.49
CA VAL A 101 -2.22 -2.33 -1.36
C VAL A 101 -2.24 -0.83 -1.03
N ALA A 102 -2.95 -0.06 -1.85
CA ALA A 102 -2.91 1.39 -1.86
C ALA A 102 -4.35 1.97 -1.87
N PHE A 103 -4.88 2.31 -0.70
CA PHE A 103 -6.21 2.90 -0.56
C PHE A 103 -6.15 4.42 -0.51
N SER A 104 -6.91 5.09 -1.38
CA SER A 104 -7.16 6.53 -1.36
C SER A 104 -5.89 7.36 -1.12
N CYS A 105 -4.82 7.04 -1.86
CA CYS A 105 -3.48 7.59 -1.65
C CYS A 105 -2.84 8.11 -2.95
N TRP A 106 -1.59 8.58 -2.84
CA TRP A 106 -0.78 9.04 -3.97
C TRP A 106 0.65 8.49 -3.89
N LEU A 107 1.39 8.54 -5.00
CA LEU A 107 2.83 8.26 -4.99
C LEU A 107 3.60 9.49 -4.49
N PRO A 108 4.22 9.44 -3.29
CA PRO A 108 5.09 10.51 -2.84
C PRO A 108 6.39 10.51 -3.65
N LEU A 109 7.02 11.69 -3.74
CA LEU A 109 8.30 11.92 -4.43
C LEU A 109 8.30 11.44 -5.89
N HIS A 110 7.14 11.45 -6.57
CA HIS A 110 6.98 10.97 -7.94
C HIS A 110 7.98 11.59 -8.94
N THR A 111 8.31 12.87 -8.80
CA THR A 111 9.30 13.56 -9.64
C THR A 111 10.71 12.97 -9.51
N LYS A 112 11.07 12.41 -8.34
CA LYS A 112 12.35 11.72 -8.13
C LYS A 112 12.41 10.39 -8.86
N PHE A 113 11.32 9.63 -8.87
CA PHE A 113 11.24 8.39 -9.63
C PHE A 113 11.35 8.64 -11.14
N MET A 114 10.77 9.73 -11.63
CA MET A 114 10.89 10.12 -13.05
C MET A 114 12.30 10.58 -13.43
N SER A 115 12.99 11.31 -12.55
CA SER A 115 14.34 11.83 -12.81
C SER A 115 15.46 10.84 -12.51
N SER A 116 15.21 9.83 -11.67
CA SER A 116 16.18 8.81 -11.28
C SER A 116 15.57 7.40 -11.38
N PRO A 117 15.59 6.79 -12.57
CA PRO A 117 15.06 5.43 -12.78
C PRO A 117 15.73 4.37 -11.91
N THR A 118 16.95 4.61 -11.44
CA THR A 118 17.68 3.72 -10.52
C THR A 118 17.02 3.59 -9.14
N LEU A 119 16.10 4.50 -8.78
CA LEU A 119 15.30 4.37 -7.56
C LEU A 119 14.20 3.30 -7.68
N LEU A 120 13.84 2.90 -8.90
CA LEU A 120 12.79 1.90 -9.15
C LEU A 120 13.40 0.50 -9.13
N THR A 121 13.47 -0.10 -7.95
CA THR A 121 14.06 -1.43 -7.75
C THR A 121 13.04 -2.55 -7.60
N MET A 122 11.75 -2.21 -7.47
CA MET A 122 10.67 -3.20 -7.28
C MET A 122 10.61 -4.20 -8.44
N PRO A 123 10.51 -5.51 -8.16
CA PRO A 123 10.23 -6.51 -9.17
C PRO A 123 8.92 -6.21 -9.90
N LYS A 124 8.93 -6.27 -11.24
CA LYS A 124 7.82 -5.80 -12.08
C LYS A 124 6.57 -6.68 -12.01
N ASP A 125 6.72 -7.90 -11.50
CA ASP A 125 5.64 -8.88 -11.38
C ASP A 125 4.92 -8.83 -10.03
N VAL A 126 5.30 -7.93 -9.12
CA VAL A 126 4.58 -7.68 -7.85
C VAL A 126 3.20 -7.06 -8.17
N PRO A 127 2.11 -7.69 -7.71
CA PRO A 127 0.76 -7.18 -7.96
C PRO A 127 0.46 -5.96 -7.07
N VAL A 128 -0.24 -4.96 -7.64
CA VAL A 128 -0.60 -3.74 -6.91
C VAL A 128 -2.12 -3.55 -6.97
N PHE A 129 -2.76 -3.58 -5.81
CA PHE A 129 -4.16 -3.21 -5.64
C PHE A 129 -4.23 -1.73 -5.28
N GLN A 130 -4.59 -0.90 -6.24
CA GLN A 130 -4.89 0.50 -6.00
C GLN A 130 -6.40 0.69 -5.97
N CYS A 131 -6.89 1.48 -5.02
CA CYS A 131 -8.31 1.80 -4.91
C CYS A 131 -8.52 3.24 -4.48
N HIS A 132 -9.64 3.82 -4.94
CA HIS A 132 -9.93 5.22 -4.65
C HIS A 132 -11.44 5.52 -4.71
N GLY A 133 -11.91 6.37 -3.81
CA GLY A 133 -13.25 6.93 -3.87
C GLY A 133 -13.37 8.07 -4.89
N LEU A 134 -14.42 8.07 -5.71
CA LEU A 134 -14.62 9.13 -6.72
C LEU A 134 -15.03 10.48 -6.11
N GLU A 135 -15.50 10.48 -4.87
CA GLU A 135 -15.92 11.68 -4.12
C GLU A 135 -14.95 11.99 -2.97
N ASP A 136 -13.70 11.54 -3.09
CA ASP A 136 -12.65 11.87 -2.12
C ASP A 136 -12.18 13.33 -2.30
N TYR A 137 -12.60 14.18 -1.36
CA TYR A 137 -12.20 15.59 -1.30
C TYR A 137 -10.92 15.83 -0.49
N THR A 138 -10.41 14.81 0.22
CA THR A 138 -9.16 14.91 1.00
C THR A 138 -7.98 14.61 0.10
N ILE A 139 -8.01 13.46 -0.57
CA ILE A 139 -7.06 13.08 -1.62
C ILE A 139 -7.85 12.99 -2.92
N PRO A 140 -7.86 14.07 -3.74
CA PRO A 140 -8.62 14.08 -4.97
C PRO A 140 -8.32 12.85 -5.84
N PHE A 141 -9.37 12.23 -6.39
CA PHE A 141 -9.25 11.06 -7.27
C PHE A 141 -8.21 11.25 -8.39
N ALA A 142 -8.07 12.49 -8.89
CA ALA A 142 -7.05 12.84 -9.87
C ALA A 142 -5.63 12.45 -9.43
N MET A 143 -5.27 12.61 -8.15
CA MET A 143 -3.95 12.23 -7.63
C MET A 143 -3.76 10.71 -7.63
N GLY A 144 -4.80 9.95 -7.26
CA GLY A 144 -4.80 8.49 -7.35
C GLY A 144 -4.66 8.03 -8.81
N LYS A 145 -5.41 8.64 -9.72
CA LYS A 145 -5.31 8.36 -11.16
C LYS A 145 -3.92 8.69 -11.73
N SER A 146 -3.34 9.84 -11.40
CA SER A 146 -1.98 10.22 -11.80
C SER A 146 -0.95 9.21 -11.27
N THR A 147 -1.13 8.75 -10.03
CA THR A 147 -0.31 7.68 -9.44
C THR A 147 -0.40 6.39 -10.25
N HIS A 148 -1.61 5.96 -10.60
CA HIS A 148 -1.82 4.75 -11.39
C HIS A 148 -1.13 4.82 -12.76
N GLU A 149 -1.27 5.94 -13.46
CA GLU A 149 -0.61 6.12 -14.77
C GLU A 149 0.92 6.11 -14.64
N LEU A 150 1.48 6.72 -13.59
CA LEU A 150 2.92 6.63 -13.31
C LEU A 150 3.37 5.18 -13.07
N LEU A 151 2.64 4.41 -12.25
CA LEU A 151 2.97 3.00 -12.01
C LEU A 151 2.97 2.18 -13.32
N LYS A 152 2.06 2.49 -14.25
CA LYS A 152 2.06 1.89 -15.60
C LYS A 152 3.30 2.29 -16.39
N THR A 153 3.74 3.54 -16.34
CA THR A 153 5.01 3.96 -17.00
C THR A 153 6.23 3.26 -16.42
N PHE A 154 6.18 2.83 -15.15
CA PHE A 154 7.23 2.05 -14.49
C PHE A 154 7.17 0.55 -14.80
N GLN A 155 6.36 0.13 -15.77
CA GLN A 155 6.19 -1.26 -16.22
C GLN A 155 5.56 -2.18 -15.16
N LEU A 156 4.78 -1.62 -14.23
CA LEU A 156 4.01 -2.38 -13.23
C LEU A 156 2.65 -2.76 -13.81
N SER A 157 2.66 -3.70 -14.75
CA SER A 157 1.48 -4.11 -15.53
C SER A 157 0.40 -4.82 -14.71
N LYS A 158 0.73 -5.31 -13.51
CA LYS A 158 -0.20 -5.91 -12.55
C LYS A 158 -0.79 -4.90 -11.55
N CYS A 159 -0.70 -3.61 -11.85
CA CYS A 159 -1.39 -2.58 -11.10
C CYS A 159 -2.82 -2.43 -11.62
N GLU A 160 -3.80 -2.59 -10.73
CA GLU A 160 -5.22 -2.39 -11.00
C GLU A 160 -5.71 -1.17 -10.19
N LEU A 161 -6.43 -0.24 -10.84
CA LEU A 161 -7.08 0.90 -10.17
C LEU A 161 -8.60 0.65 -10.05
N ASN A 162 -9.03 0.31 -8.84
CA ASN A 162 -10.43 0.10 -8.50
C ASN A 162 -11.07 1.40 -8.03
N CYS A 163 -12.16 1.82 -8.67
CA CYS A 163 -12.83 3.08 -8.36
C CYS A 163 -14.21 2.82 -7.75
N TYR A 164 -14.55 3.58 -6.71
CA TYR A 164 -15.81 3.42 -5.98
C TYR A 164 -16.64 4.71 -6.08
N PRO A 165 -17.78 4.71 -6.81
CA PRO A 165 -18.70 5.85 -6.84
C PRO A 165 -19.23 6.17 -5.45
N GLN A 166 -19.44 7.46 -5.14
CA GLN A 166 -19.98 7.95 -3.85
C GLN A 166 -19.12 7.65 -2.62
N LEU A 167 -17.98 6.98 -2.79
CA LEU A 167 -17.01 6.82 -1.71
C LEU A 167 -16.18 8.10 -1.60
N SER A 168 -16.16 8.66 -0.40
CA SER A 168 -15.32 9.80 -0.03
C SER A 168 -13.97 9.32 0.53
N HIS A 169 -13.34 10.07 1.44
CA HIS A 169 -12.09 9.66 2.09
C HIS A 169 -12.33 8.63 3.19
N SER A 170 -12.77 7.44 2.81
CA SER A 170 -13.08 6.32 3.70
C SER A 170 -12.94 4.99 2.95
N SER A 171 -13.38 3.90 3.58
CA SER A 171 -13.50 2.57 2.97
C SER A 171 -14.98 2.16 2.80
N CYS A 172 -15.22 1.14 1.98
CA CYS A 172 -16.56 0.53 1.85
C CYS A 172 -16.52 -0.99 1.78
N GLU A 173 -17.65 -1.65 2.01
CA GLU A 173 -17.74 -3.12 1.96
C GLU A 173 -17.37 -3.71 0.60
N LYS A 174 -17.71 -3.02 -0.49
CA LYS A 174 -17.33 -3.46 -1.84
C LYS A 174 -15.81 -3.45 -1.99
N GLU A 175 -15.17 -2.37 -1.56
CA GLU A 175 -13.72 -2.22 -1.58
C GLU A 175 -13.02 -3.32 -0.77
N MET A 176 -13.53 -3.64 0.42
CA MET A 176 -12.98 -4.74 1.24
C MET A 176 -13.21 -6.13 0.63
N ARG A 177 -14.27 -6.33 -0.16
CA ARG A 177 -14.48 -7.59 -0.92
C ARG A 177 -13.52 -7.70 -2.10
N ASP A 178 -13.28 -6.61 -2.80
CA ASP A 178 -12.33 -6.56 -3.92
C ASP A 178 -10.91 -6.81 -3.39
N LEU A 179 -10.55 -6.23 -2.23
CA LEU A 179 -9.29 -6.54 -1.53
C LEU A 179 -9.17 -8.03 -1.19
N ARG A 180 -10.20 -8.64 -0.59
CA ARG A 180 -10.17 -10.08 -0.28
C ARG A 180 -9.92 -10.93 -1.52
N THR A 181 -10.56 -10.58 -2.64
CA THR A 181 -10.37 -11.25 -3.93
C THR A 181 -8.93 -11.10 -4.41
N PHE A 182 -8.36 -9.91 -4.29
CA PHE A 182 -6.95 -9.65 -4.60
C PHE A 182 -6.00 -10.49 -3.74
N LEU A 183 -6.23 -10.56 -2.42
CA LEU A 183 -5.39 -11.33 -1.51
C LEU A 183 -5.46 -12.84 -1.83
N SER A 184 -6.68 -13.40 -1.95
CA SER A 184 -6.88 -14.82 -2.29
C SER A 184 -6.28 -15.23 -3.64
N LYS A 185 -6.19 -14.30 -4.59
CA LYS A 185 -5.57 -14.54 -5.90
C LYS A 185 -4.04 -14.59 -5.84
N ASN A 186 -3.41 -13.81 -4.96
CA ASN A 186 -1.97 -13.58 -4.98
C ASN A 186 -1.22 -14.27 -3.84
N ILE A 187 -1.88 -14.60 -2.72
CA ILE A 187 -1.25 -15.30 -1.60
C ILE A 187 -1.73 -16.76 -1.55
N PRO A 188 -0.82 -17.74 -1.75
CA PRO A 188 -1.17 -19.15 -1.64
C PRO A 188 -1.48 -19.53 -0.19
N GLY A 189 -2.75 -19.84 0.10
CA GLY A 189 -3.19 -20.34 1.42
C GLY A 189 -4.42 -19.65 2.02
N THR A 190 -4.88 -18.53 1.46
CA THR A 190 -6.06 -17.76 1.92
C THR A 190 -7.39 -18.22 1.27
N GLN A 191 -7.61 -19.54 1.14
CA GLN A 191 -8.88 -20.13 0.65
C GLN A 191 -9.74 -20.68 1.78
#